data_AF-A0A7C4IS89-F1
#
_entry.id   AF-A0A7C4IS89-F1
#
_cell.length_a   1.000
_cell.length_b   1.000
_cell.length_c   1.000
_cell.angle_alpha   90.00
_cell.angle_beta   90.00
_cell.angle_gamma   90.00
#
_symmetry.space_group_name_H-M   'P 1'
#
loop_
_entity.id
_entity.type
_entity.pdbx_description
1 polymer ?
#
loop_
_entity_poly.entity_id
_entity_poly.type
_entity_poly.pdbx_seq_one_letter_code
_entity_poly.pdbx_strand_id
1 'polypeptide(L)'
;MPCRRWATRCWCRASRTDGFRMEVTRRDFLKLAAIAGAAGLAGSDAVWAALAPERLLGFEPLGNVTLLHLTDSHATLLPVYYREPDTLLGVGAEKGQPPYLTGEAFLKHYALQRGSAEAYALTHLDFAELARRWRHHPE
;
A
#
# COMPACT_ATOMS: atom_id res chain seq x y z
N MET A 1 -17.57 -44.65 49.19
CA MET A 1 -18.53 -43.75 49.88
C MET A 1 -19.61 -43.32 48.88
N PRO A 2 -20.90 -43.49 49.19
CA PRO A 2 -22.02 -43.21 48.28
C PRO A 2 -22.72 -41.88 48.59
N CYS A 3 -23.32 -41.22 47.59
CA CYS A 3 -24.53 -40.37 47.72
C CYS A 3 -24.96 -39.89 46.32
N ARG A 4 -26.09 -40.36 45.75
CA ARG A 4 -27.44 -39.74 45.79
C ARG A 4 -27.50 -38.38 45.10
N ARG A 5 -28.52 -37.93 44.36
CA ARG A 5 -29.81 -38.46 43.84
C ARG A 5 -30.45 -37.25 43.09
N TRP A 6 -30.82 -37.43 41.82
CA TRP A 6 -32.07 -36.95 41.20
C TRP A 6 -32.32 -35.47 40.78
N ALA A 7 -32.63 -35.36 39.48
CA ALA A 7 -33.91 -34.88 38.91
C ALA A 7 -34.14 -33.39 38.59
N THR A 8 -34.46 -33.21 37.29
CA THR A 8 -35.55 -32.39 36.73
C THR A 8 -35.44 -30.87 36.76
N ARG A 9 -35.15 -30.31 35.58
CA ARG A 9 -36.07 -29.44 34.82
C ARG A 9 -35.44 -29.08 33.48
N CYS A 10 -35.99 -29.64 32.40
CA CYS A 10 -36.01 -28.89 31.14
C CYS A 10 -36.83 -27.61 31.40
N TRP A 11 -36.39 -26.48 30.86
CA TRP A 11 -37.26 -25.60 30.08
C TRP A 11 -36.41 -24.62 29.28
N CYS A 12 -36.82 -24.48 28.03
CA CYS A 12 -36.22 -23.72 26.95
C CYS A 12 -36.05 -22.25 27.32
N ARG A 13 -34.87 -21.65 27.08
CA ARG A 13 -34.76 -20.20 26.87
C ARG A 13 -34.07 -19.98 25.53
N ALA A 14 -34.84 -19.35 24.65
CA ALA A 14 -34.57 -19.05 23.26
C ALA A 14 -33.14 -18.56 23.00
N SER A 15 -32.58 -19.07 21.90
CA SER A 15 -31.45 -18.51 21.18
C SER A 15 -31.65 -17.01 20.96
N ARG A 16 -30.89 -16.19 21.70
CA ARG A 16 -30.73 -14.79 21.35
C ARG A 16 -29.55 -14.72 20.40
N THR A 17 -29.86 -14.65 19.11
CA THR A 17 -28.91 -14.19 18.10
C THR A 17 -28.61 -12.73 18.41
N ASP A 18 -27.56 -12.45 19.18
CA ASP A 18 -27.03 -11.11 19.30
C ASP A 18 -26.38 -10.76 17.95
N GLY A 19 -27.20 -10.16 17.10
CA GLY A 19 -26.70 -9.37 15.98
C GLY A 19 -25.75 -8.33 16.54
N PHE A 20 -24.56 -8.25 15.98
CA PHE A 20 -23.53 -7.29 16.33
C PHE A 20 -24.04 -5.85 16.14
N ARG A 21 -24.67 -5.28 17.17
CA ARG A 21 -24.85 -3.83 17.30
C ARG A 21 -23.60 -3.30 17.98
N MET A 22 -22.76 -2.60 17.23
CA MET A 22 -21.79 -1.69 17.82
C MET A 22 -22.54 -0.53 18.47
N GLU A 23 -22.94 -0.68 19.74
CA GLU A 23 -23.33 0.46 20.55
C GLU A 23 -22.06 1.22 20.97
N VAL A 24 -21.70 2.23 20.18
CA VAL A 24 -20.57 3.11 20.49
C VAL A 24 -20.97 3.97 21.69
N THR A 25 -20.36 3.72 22.85
CA THR A 25 -20.61 4.55 24.03
C THR A 25 -19.99 5.93 23.85
N ARG A 26 -20.51 6.96 24.55
CA ARG A 26 -19.95 8.32 24.48
C ARG A 26 -18.44 8.36 24.80
N ARG A 27 -17.98 7.48 25.69
CA ARG A 27 -16.55 7.36 26.02
C ARG A 27 -15.76 6.74 24.88
N ASP A 28 -16.30 5.74 24.19
CA ASP A 28 -15.63 5.12 23.07
C ASP A 28 -15.58 6.05 21.86
N PHE A 29 -16.64 6.84 21.64
CA PHE A 29 -16.63 7.93 20.67
C PHE A 29 -15.54 8.97 21.00
N LEU A 30 -15.44 9.43 22.25
CA LEU A 30 -14.42 10.39 22.66
C LEU A 30 -13.00 9.82 22.56
N LYS A 31 -12.80 8.53 22.87
CA LYS A 31 -11.51 7.86 22.67
C LYS A 31 -11.14 7.76 21.19
N LEU A 32 -12.08 7.36 20.34
CA LEU A 32 -11.86 7.27 18.89
C LEU A 32 -11.59 8.66 18.29
N ALA A 33 -12.32 9.69 18.72
CA ALA A 33 -12.11 11.07 18.31
C ALA A 33 -10.76 11.62 18.80
N ALA A 34 -10.33 11.28 20.03
CA ALA A 34 -9.02 11.68 20.55
C ALA A 34 -7.87 10.97 19.82
N ILE A 35 -8.02 9.68 19.51
CA ILE A 35 -7.04 8.91 18.72
C ILE A 35 -6.97 9.47 17.29
N ALA A 36 -8.12 9.70 16.65
CA ALA A 36 -8.18 10.29 15.31
C ALA A 36 -7.62 11.72 15.28
N GLY A 37 -7.90 12.53 16.31
CA GLY A 37 -7.35 13.87 16.47
C GLY A 37 -5.83 13.85 16.70
N ALA A 38 -5.33 12.95 17.54
CA ALA A 38 -3.89 12.77 17.75
C ALA A 38 -3.18 12.26 16.49
N ALA A 39 -3.80 11.34 15.74
CA ALA A 39 -3.31 10.87 14.45
C ALA A 39 -3.35 11.96 13.36
N GLY A 40 -4.32 12.87 13.42
CA GLY A 40 -4.38 14.05 12.54
C GLY A 40 -3.39 15.15 12.91
N LEU A 41 -2.97 15.24 14.18
CA LEU A 41 -1.96 16.18 14.69
C LEU A 41 -0.53 15.66 14.55
N ALA A 42 -0.34 14.33 14.53
CA ALA A 42 0.86 13.70 14.03
C ALA A 42 0.87 13.90 12.51
N GLY A 43 1.23 15.11 12.07
CA GLY A 43 1.24 15.51 10.67
C GLY A 43 1.80 14.40 9.79
N SER A 44 1.17 14.20 8.63
CA SER A 44 1.58 13.20 7.66
C SER A 44 3.05 13.32 7.25
N ASP A 45 3.68 14.46 7.54
CA ASP A 45 5.08 14.79 7.32
C ASP A 45 6.06 13.75 7.91
N ALA A 46 5.78 13.15 9.06
CA ALA A 46 6.62 12.08 9.60
C ALA A 46 6.53 10.78 8.78
N VAL A 47 5.35 10.50 8.21
CA VAL A 47 5.12 9.37 7.29
C VAL A 47 5.72 9.66 5.92
N TRP A 48 5.63 10.90 5.44
CA TRP A 48 6.23 11.36 4.18
C TRP A 48 7.76 11.43 4.26
N ALA A 49 8.33 11.85 5.41
CA ALA A 49 9.77 11.83 5.66
C ALA A 49 10.35 10.42 5.72
N ALA A 50 9.56 9.44 6.17
CA ALA A 50 9.98 8.03 6.11
C ALA A 50 10.05 7.50 4.66
N LEU A 51 9.30 8.12 3.75
CA LEU A 51 9.24 7.84 2.32
C LEU A 51 10.17 8.74 1.48
N ALA A 52 10.97 9.59 2.12
CA ALA A 52 11.71 10.64 1.42
C ALA A 52 12.64 10.07 0.32
N PRO A 53 12.71 10.69 -0.87
CA PRO A 53 13.51 10.22 -2.01
C PRO A 53 14.99 9.97 -1.67
N GLU A 54 15.53 10.68 -0.68
CA GLU A 54 16.91 10.57 -0.21
C GLU A 54 17.23 9.18 0.33
N ARG A 55 16.22 8.43 0.80
CA ARG A 55 16.39 7.03 1.23
C ARG A 55 16.47 6.06 0.05
N LEU A 56 15.91 6.40 -1.12
CA LEU A 56 15.97 5.54 -2.32
C LEU A 56 17.42 5.37 -2.81
N LEU A 57 18.27 6.37 -2.55
CA LEU A 57 19.69 6.37 -2.94
C LEU A 57 20.62 5.86 -1.83
N GLY A 58 20.08 5.55 -0.64
CA GLY A 58 20.84 5.03 0.49
C GLY A 58 21.01 3.51 0.39
N PHE A 59 22.12 3.06 -0.18
CA PHE A 59 22.49 1.64 -0.23
C PHE A 59 23.91 1.41 0.30
N GLU A 60 24.12 0.26 0.93
CA GLU A 60 25.45 -0.17 1.35
C GLU A 60 26.30 -0.55 0.13
N PRO A 61 27.60 -0.21 0.10
CA PRO A 61 28.47 -0.58 -1.01
C PRO A 61 28.59 -2.10 -1.12
N LEU A 62 28.25 -2.66 -2.29
CA LEU A 62 28.21 -4.10 -2.53
C LEU A 62 29.49 -4.66 -3.18
N GLY A 63 30.41 -3.81 -3.63
CA GLY A 63 31.61 -4.24 -4.36
C GLY A 63 32.54 -3.11 -4.80
N ASN A 64 33.42 -3.41 -5.76
CA ASN A 64 34.51 -2.51 -6.17
C ASN A 64 34.11 -1.49 -7.26
N VAL A 65 33.06 -1.78 -8.03
CA VAL A 65 32.64 -0.99 -9.18
C VAL A 65 31.15 -0.68 -9.07
N THR A 66 30.79 0.58 -9.29
CA THR A 66 29.40 1.03 -9.43
C THR A 66 29.16 1.46 -10.86
N LEU A 67 28.24 0.79 -11.56
CA LEU A 67 27.81 1.18 -12.91
C LEU A 67 26.50 1.96 -12.81
N LEU A 68 26.56 3.26 -13.13
CA LEU A 68 25.36 4.09 -13.26
C LEU A 68 24.91 4.09 -14.72
N HIS A 69 23.77 3.46 -15.00
CA HIS A 69 23.23 3.32 -16.35
C HIS A 69 21.95 4.15 -16.51
N LEU A 70 21.93 5.02 -17.50
CA LEU A 70 20.79 5.85 -17.89
C LEU A 70 20.64 5.78 -19.40
N THR A 71 19.42 5.61 -19.89
CA THR A 71 19.10 5.58 -21.32
C THR A 71 17.96 6.55 -21.63
N ASP A 72 17.80 6.88 -22.91
CA ASP A 72 16.59 7.51 -23.47
C ASP A 72 16.09 8.75 -22.71
N SER A 73 17.00 9.59 -22.22
CA SER A 73 16.62 10.84 -21.55
C SER A 73 15.93 11.84 -22.47
N HIS A 74 16.03 11.63 -23.80
CA HIS A 74 15.45 12.49 -24.84
C HIS A 74 15.78 13.99 -24.66
N ALA A 75 16.95 14.31 -24.06
CA ALA A 75 17.33 15.67 -23.68
C ALA A 75 16.27 16.41 -22.84
N THR A 76 15.56 15.69 -21.97
CA THR A 76 14.60 16.27 -21.02
C THR A 76 15.34 17.06 -19.95
N LEU A 77 15.45 18.38 -20.13
CA LEU A 77 16.21 19.28 -19.24
C LEU A 77 15.42 19.74 -18.01
N LEU A 78 14.09 19.68 -18.07
CA LEU A 78 13.19 20.10 -17.00
C LEU A 78 12.38 18.91 -16.49
N PRO A 79 12.00 18.89 -15.19
CA PRO A 79 11.18 17.82 -14.65
C PRO A 79 9.83 17.71 -15.39
N VAL A 80 9.47 16.50 -15.79
CA VAL A 80 8.19 16.18 -16.43
C VAL A 80 7.56 14.95 -15.80
N TYR A 81 6.25 14.81 -15.96
CA TYR A 81 5.54 13.59 -15.61
C TYR A 81 5.61 12.62 -16.80
N TYR A 82 6.23 11.46 -16.59
CA TYR A 82 6.28 10.39 -17.56
C TYR A 82 5.49 9.19 -17.04
N ARG A 83 4.52 8.73 -17.83
CA ARG A 83 3.64 7.61 -17.48
C ARG A 83 3.91 6.46 -18.44
N GLU A 84 4.10 5.26 -17.88
CA GLU A 84 4.19 4.03 -18.66
C GLU A 84 2.91 3.74 -19.46
N PRO A 85 3.00 3.01 -20.59
CA PRO A 85 1.83 2.63 -21.36
C PRO A 85 0.88 1.74 -20.56
N ASP A 86 -0.41 1.90 -20.82
CA ASP A 86 -1.46 1.07 -20.24
C ASP A 86 -1.51 -0.33 -20.86
N THR A 87 -1.16 -0.42 -22.15
CA THR A 87 -1.16 -1.67 -22.92
C THR A 87 0.14 -1.84 -23.70
N LEU A 88 0.77 -3.01 -23.57
CA LEU A 88 1.86 -3.49 -24.42
C LEU A 88 1.45 -4.83 -25.03
N LEU A 89 1.53 -4.94 -26.36
CA LEU A 89 1.07 -6.12 -27.09
C LEU A 89 2.26 -7.03 -27.43
N GLY A 90 2.41 -8.12 -26.68
CA GLY A 90 3.31 -9.21 -27.02
C GLY A 90 2.65 -10.23 -27.96
N VAL A 91 3.40 -10.72 -28.94
CA VAL A 91 2.93 -11.71 -29.92
C VAL A 91 3.74 -13.01 -29.84
N GLY A 92 3.09 -14.14 -30.14
CA GLY A 92 3.75 -15.44 -30.13
C GLY A 92 4.29 -15.83 -28.75
N ALA A 93 5.56 -16.25 -28.71
CA ALA A 93 6.24 -16.70 -27.50
C ALA A 93 6.49 -15.58 -26.48
N GLU A 94 6.49 -14.31 -26.91
CA GLU A 94 6.75 -13.14 -26.06
C GLU A 94 5.50 -12.68 -25.29
N LYS A 95 4.33 -13.28 -25.56
CA LYS A 95 3.08 -12.89 -24.93
C LYS A 95 3.15 -13.14 -23.41
N GLY A 96 2.97 -12.07 -22.63
CA GLY A 96 2.98 -12.16 -21.17
C GLY A 96 4.38 -12.33 -20.58
N GLN A 97 5.42 -12.00 -21.34
CA GLN A 97 6.80 -11.91 -20.86
C GLN A 97 7.25 -10.45 -20.85
N PRO A 98 8.21 -10.06 -19.98
CA PRO A 98 8.92 -8.80 -20.16
C PRO A 98 9.50 -8.70 -21.58
N PRO A 99 9.41 -7.54 -22.27
CA PRO A 99 8.95 -6.23 -21.79
C PRO A 99 7.44 -5.98 -21.92
N TYR A 100 6.63 -6.95 -22.36
CA TYR A 100 5.20 -6.79 -22.65
C TYR A 100 4.28 -6.94 -21.42
N LEU A 101 4.83 -6.78 -20.21
CA LEU A 101 4.07 -6.76 -18.97
C LEU A 101 3.70 -5.33 -18.60
N THR A 102 2.44 -5.10 -18.23
CA THR A 102 1.94 -3.79 -17.81
C THR A 102 1.04 -3.93 -16.58
N GLY A 103 0.85 -2.83 -15.85
CA GLY A 103 -0.07 -2.74 -14.71
C GLY A 103 0.16 -3.81 -13.65
N GLU A 104 -0.92 -4.46 -13.22
CA GLU A 104 -0.90 -5.46 -12.14
C GLU A 104 -0.03 -6.69 -12.47
N ALA A 105 0.05 -7.06 -13.76
CA ALA A 105 0.89 -8.17 -14.18
C ALA A 105 2.38 -7.86 -13.99
N PHE A 106 2.78 -6.62 -14.27
CA PHE A 106 4.13 -6.13 -14.02
C PHE A 106 4.45 -6.12 -12.52
N LEU A 107 3.58 -5.54 -11.70
CA LEU A 107 3.77 -5.49 -10.24
C LEU A 107 3.94 -6.89 -9.65
N LYS A 108 3.10 -7.84 -10.06
CA LYS A 108 3.17 -9.23 -9.60
C LYS A 108 4.46 -9.91 -10.03
N HIS A 109 4.92 -9.70 -11.25
CA HIS A 109 6.13 -10.35 -11.78
C HIS A 109 7.39 -9.93 -11.02
N TYR A 110 7.52 -8.64 -10.70
CA TYR A 110 8.68 -8.09 -9.99
C TYR A 110 8.48 -7.96 -8.47
N ALA A 111 7.37 -8.50 -7.93
CA ALA A 111 7.01 -8.43 -6.51
C ALA A 111 7.00 -6.98 -5.94
N LEU A 112 6.52 -6.03 -6.73
CA LEU A 112 6.42 -4.62 -6.34
C LEU A 112 5.09 -4.33 -5.65
N GLN A 113 5.12 -3.44 -4.66
CA GLN A 113 3.92 -3.03 -3.93
C GLN A 113 3.18 -1.92 -4.68
N ARG A 114 1.87 -2.10 -4.89
CA ARG A 114 1.03 -1.04 -5.46
C ARG A 114 1.06 0.20 -4.57
N GLY A 115 1.21 1.37 -5.18
CA GLY A 115 1.30 2.66 -4.47
C GLY A 115 2.68 3.01 -3.92
N SER A 116 3.70 2.17 -4.14
CA SER A 116 5.10 2.48 -3.84
C SER A 116 5.70 3.47 -4.87
N ALA A 117 6.92 3.94 -4.60
CA ALA A 117 7.66 4.80 -5.53
C ALA A 117 8.03 4.05 -6.83
N GLU A 118 8.39 2.77 -6.73
CA GLU A 118 8.67 1.90 -7.87
C GLU A 118 7.42 1.67 -8.71
N ALA A 119 6.25 1.48 -8.07
CA ALA A 119 4.99 1.34 -8.80
C ALA A 119 4.62 2.62 -9.57
N TYR A 120 4.93 3.79 -9.01
CA TYR A 120 4.75 5.08 -9.69
C TYR A 120 5.70 5.22 -10.90
N ALA A 121 6.96 4.82 -10.75
CA ALA A 121 7.97 4.95 -11.80
C ALA A 121 7.81 3.92 -12.94
N LEU A 122 7.35 2.70 -12.63
CA LEU A 122 7.39 1.56 -13.54
C LEU A 122 6.00 1.12 -14.05
N THR A 123 4.92 1.76 -13.60
CA THR A 123 3.57 1.41 -14.05
C THR A 123 2.67 2.61 -14.24
N HIS A 124 1.57 2.40 -14.94
CA HIS A 124 0.54 3.40 -15.16
C HIS A 124 -0.53 3.46 -14.06
N LEU A 125 -0.49 2.54 -13.08
CA LEU A 125 -1.51 2.40 -12.05
C LEU A 125 -1.44 3.56 -11.07
N ASP A 126 -2.60 4.14 -10.77
CA ASP A 126 -2.76 5.26 -9.83
C ASP A 126 -1.85 6.47 -10.11
N PHE A 127 -1.36 6.60 -11.35
CA PHE A 127 -0.30 7.54 -11.72
C PHE A 127 -0.62 8.98 -11.31
N ALA A 128 -1.85 9.46 -11.53
CA ALA A 128 -2.24 10.83 -11.17
C ALA A 128 -2.24 11.07 -9.65
N GLU A 129 -2.58 10.05 -8.85
CA GLU A 129 -2.53 10.16 -7.39
C GLU A 129 -1.08 10.13 -6.91
N LEU A 130 -0.30 9.17 -7.40
CA LEU A 130 1.09 8.99 -7.02
C LEU A 130 1.98 10.15 -7.51
N ALA A 131 1.71 10.73 -8.68
CA ALA A 131 2.37 11.93 -9.16
C ALA A 131 2.23 13.10 -8.17
N ARG A 132 1.05 13.27 -7.57
CA ARG A 132 0.85 14.32 -6.54
C ARG A 132 1.59 14.01 -5.25
N ARG A 133 1.71 12.73 -4.90
CA ARG A 133 2.39 12.23 -3.70
C ARG A 133 3.91 12.36 -3.80
N TRP A 134 4.46 12.06 -4.97
CA TRP A 134 5.89 11.93 -5.22
C TRP A 134 6.49 13.08 -6.02
N ARG A 135 5.70 14.09 -6.40
CA ARG A 135 6.24 15.28 -7.06
C ARG A 135 7.34 15.89 -6.19
N HIS A 136 8.51 16.07 -6.77
CA HIS A 136 9.47 17.03 -6.23
C HIS A 136 8.82 18.41 -6.35
N HIS A 137 8.60 19.06 -5.21
CA HIS A 137 8.43 20.51 -5.18
C HIS A 137 9.83 21.11 -5.34
N PRO A 138 10.14 21.80 -6.44
CA PRO A 138 11.20 22.78 -6.40
C PRO A 138 10.68 23.93 -5.54
N GLU A 139 11.35 24.18 -4.43
CA GLU A 139 11.41 25.53 -3.84
C GLU A 139 12.01 26.50 -4.87
#